data_AF-A0AAV2B1Y5-F1
#
_entry.id   AF-A0AAV2B1Y5-F1
#
_cell.length_a   1.000
_cell.length_b   1.000
_cell.length_c   1.000
_cell.angle_alpha   90.00
_cell.angle_beta   90.00
_cell.angle_gamma   90.00
#
_symmetry.space_group_name_H-M   'P 1'
#
loop_
_entity.id
_entity.type
_entity.pdbx_description
1 polymer ?
#
loop_
_entity_poly.entity_id
_entity_poly.type
_entity_poly.pdbx_seq_one_letter_code
_entity_poly.pdbx_strand_id
1 'polypeptide(L)' 'MNLVTKIINSILAKALYYRQFKDFFEEIDSQFSDLLLHNKAQWLSRGNLLQRFALCLSEIKIFLNEKSIDHPELEED' A
#
# COMPACT_ATOMS: atom_id res chain seq x y z
N MET A 1 -8.51 -15.24 0.24
CA MET A 1 -7.64 -14.17 0.79
C MET A 1 -7.45 -13.15 -0.33
N ASN A 2 -7.84 -11.89 -0.16
CA ASN A 2 -7.79 -10.89 -1.22
C ASN A 2 -6.32 -10.49 -1.47
N LEU A 3 -5.90 -10.42 -2.73
CA LEU A 3 -4.53 -10.05 -3.14
C LEU A 3 -4.08 -8.72 -2.50
N VAL A 4 -4.96 -7.73 -2.50
CA VAL A 4 -4.73 -6.42 -1.87
C VAL A 4 -4.36 -6.56 -0.40
N THR A 5 -5.05 -7.44 0.34
CA THR A 5 -4.76 -7.70 1.75
C THR A 5 -3.41 -8.38 1.94
N LYS A 6 -2.98 -9.25 1.02
CA LYS A 6 -1.66 -9.89 1.10
C LYS A 6 -0.53 -8.89 0.91
N ILE A 7 -0.66 -7.98 -0.06
CA ILE A 7 0.34 -6.95 -0.36
C ILE A 7 0.43 -5.94 0.79
N ILE A 8 -0.71 -5.48 1.29
CA ILE A 8 -0.73 -4.58 2.46
C ILE A 8 -0.07 -5.26 3.65
N ASN A 9 -0.39 -6.54 3.91
CA ASN A 9 0.23 -7.27 5.00
C ASN A 9 1.73 -7.49 4.81
N SER A 10 2.23 -7.68 3.58
CA SER A 10 3.69 -7.84 3.34
C SER A 10 4.46 -6.54 3.60
N ILE A 11 3.87 -5.38 3.24
CA ILE A 11 4.42 -4.05 3.53
C ILE A 11 4.40 -3.78 5.04
N LEU A 12 3.28 -4.07 5.72
CA LEU A 12 3.13 -3.85 7.17
C LEU A 12 3.90 -4.84 8.04
N ALA A 13 4.18 -6.04 7.56
CA ALA A 13 4.86 -7.08 8.33
C ALA A 13 6.29 -6.66 8.73
N LYS A 14 6.91 -5.74 8.00
CA LYS A 14 8.26 -5.23 8.27
C LYS A 14 8.19 -3.74 8.61
N ALA A 15 8.51 -3.41 9.86
CA ALA A 15 8.50 -2.03 10.35
C ALA A 15 9.36 -1.06 9.51
N LEU A 16 10.47 -1.55 8.93
CA LEU A 16 11.30 -0.79 8.01
C LEU A 16 10.58 -0.45 6.70
N TYR A 17 9.86 -1.42 6.11
CA TYR A 17 9.11 -1.20 4.88
C TYR A 17 7.95 -0.27 5.10
N TYR A 18 7.25 -0.38 6.23
CA TYR A 18 6.20 0.56 6.59
C TYR A 18 6.71 2.01 6.68
N ARG A 19 7.87 2.24 7.32
CA ARG A 19 8.48 3.59 7.37
C ARG A 19 8.85 4.10 5.99
N GLN A 20 9.57 3.29 5.20
CA GLN A 20 9.98 3.66 3.86
C GLN A 20 8.78 3.89 2.92
N PHE A 21 7.72 3.12 3.11
CA PHE A 21 6.48 3.27 2.37
C PHE A 21 5.81 4.61 2.69
N LYS A 22 5.79 4.99 3.97
CA LYS A 22 5.29 6.29 4.41
C LYS A 22 6.12 7.45 3.84
N ASP A 23 7.45 7.35 3.94
CA ASP A 23 8.37 8.37 3.42
C ASP A 23 8.21 8.53 1.89
N PHE A 24 8.05 7.43 1.16
CA PHE A 24 7.79 7.44 -0.29
C PHE A 24 6.49 8.14 -0.66
N PHE A 25 5.41 7.88 0.09
CA PHE A 25 4.11 8.55 -0.13
C PHE A 25 4.15 10.04 0.18
N GLU A 26 4.99 10.45 1.15
CA GLU A 26 5.23 11.86 1.46
C GLU A 26 6.10 12.55 0.39
N GLU A 27 7.08 11.84 -0.19
CA GLU A 27 7.96 12.35 -1.25
C GLU A 27 7.21 12.62 -2.56
N ILE A 28 6.27 11.74 -2.94
CA ILE A 28 5.50 11.88 -4.18
C ILE A 28 4.28 12.83 -4.04
N ASP A 29 4.17 13.55 -2.92
CA ASP A 29 3.02 14.38 -2.53
C ASP A 29 1.69 13.66 -2.77
N SER A 30 1.64 12.37 -2.39
CA SER A 30 0.45 11.57 -2.59
C SER A 30 -0.70 12.18 -1.80
N GLN A 31 -1.89 12.22 -2.39
CA GLN A 31 -3.12 12.64 -1.71
C GLN A 31 -3.37 11.86 -0.40
N PHE A 32 -2.72 10.70 -0.24
CA PHE A 32 -2.76 9.88 0.96
C PHE A 32 -1.37 9.84 1.61
N SER A 33 -1.21 10.40 2.81
CA SER A 33 0.07 10.36 3.54
C SER A 33 0.41 8.97 4.12
N ASP A 34 -0.54 8.03 4.06
CA ASP A 34 -0.39 6.61 4.41
C ASP A 34 -1.59 5.84 3.82
N LEU A 35 -1.39 4.60 3.38
CA LEU A 35 -2.50 3.68 3.11
C LEU A 35 -3.32 3.40 4.38
N LEU A 36 -2.65 3.47 5.54
CA LEU A 36 -3.16 3.08 6.83
C LEU A 36 -2.83 4.11 7.90
N LEU A 37 -3.89 4.79 8.35
CA LEU A 37 -4.02 5.46 9.65
C LEU A 37 -3.64 6.94 9.68
N HIS A 38 -4.68 7.76 9.59
CA HIS A 38 -5.09 8.57 10.73
C HIS A 38 -6.62 8.73 10.73
N ASN A 39 -7.35 7.66 11.06
CA ASN A 39 -8.64 7.85 11.72
C ASN A 39 -8.78 6.79 12.81
N LYS A 40 -8.79 7.24 14.07
CA LYS A 40 -8.83 6.42 15.29
C LYS A 40 -10.19 5.71 15.49
N ALA A 41 -11.09 5.78 14.52
CA ALA A 41 -12.35 5.08 14.52
C ALA A 41 -12.56 4.45 13.14
N GLN A 42 -13.00 3.19 13.12
CA GLN A 42 -13.37 2.41 11.94
C GLN A 42 -12.20 1.96 11.05
N TRP A 43 -11.89 0.67 11.18
CA TRP A 43 -11.51 -0.14 10.04
C TRP A 43 -12.39 0.25 8.85
N LEU A 44 -11.73 0.72 7.78
CA LEU A 44 -12.36 1.06 6.51
C LEU A 44 -13.21 -0.14 6.08
N SER A 45 -14.49 0.10 5.80
CA SER A 45 -15.29 -0.87 5.03
C SER A 45 -14.44 -1.33 3.84
N ARG A 46 -14.43 -2.64 3.53
CA ARG A 46 -13.56 -3.24 2.48
C ARG A 46 -13.50 -2.42 1.18
N GLY A 47 -14.58 -1.74 0.80
CA GLY A 47 -14.64 -0.86 -0.37
C GLY A 47 -13.73 0.38 -0.32
N ASN A 48 -13.58 1.04 0.82
CA ASN A 48 -12.75 2.25 0.93
C ASN A 48 -11.25 1.89 0.90
N LEU A 49 -10.88 0.74 1.49
CA LEU A 49 -9.52 0.21 1.36
C LEU A 49 -9.17 -0.12 -0.10
N LEU A 50 -10.07 -0.80 -0.81
CA LEU A 50 -9.88 -1.14 -2.22
C LEU A 50 -9.82 0.11 -3.11
N GLN A 51 -10.65 1.11 -2.85
CA GLN A 51 -10.65 2.36 -3.61
C GLN A 51 -9.33 3.11 -3.45
N ARG A 52 -8.80 3.25 -2.23
CA ARG A 52 -7.51 3.89 -1.98
C ARG A 52 -6.36 3.10 -2.60
N PHE A 53 -6.39 1.78 -2.45
CA PHE A 53 -5.40 0.91 -3.08
C PHE A 53 -5.41 1.05 -4.60
N ALA A 54 -6.58 1.15 -5.23
CA ALA A 54 -6.70 1.38 -6.66
C ALA A 54 -6.16 2.75 -7.09
N LEU A 55 -6.43 3.80 -6.30
CA LEU A 55 -5.92 5.15 -6.57
C LEU A 55 -4.40 5.25 -6.44
N CYS A 56 -3.79 4.45 -5.58
CA CYS A 56 -2.36 4.44 -5.33
C CYS A 56 -1.64 3.24 -5.95
N LEU A 57 -2.28 2.51 -6.87
CA LEU A 57 -1.77 1.24 -7.38
C LEU A 57 -0.44 1.43 -8.12
N SER A 58 -0.30 2.52 -8.87
CA SER A 58 0.94 2.91 -9.56
C SER A 58 2.10 3.12 -8.59
N GLU A 59 1.86 3.88 -7.54
CA GLU A 59 2.79 4.23 -6.49
C GLU A 59 3.23 2.98 -5.72
N ILE A 60 2.28 2.11 -5.39
CA ILE A 60 2.55 0.83 -4.73
C ILE A 60 3.38 -0.08 -5.63
N LYS A 61 3.08 -0.16 -6.93
CA LYS A 61 3.88 -0.96 -7.89
C LYS A 61 5.32 -0.44 -7.97
N ILE A 62 5.53 0.88 -8.01
CA ILE A 62 6.86 1.49 -7.99
C ILE A 62 7.61 1.09 -6.72
N PHE A 63 6.98 1.27 -5.55
CA PHE A 63 7.59 0.91 -4.26
C PHE A 63 7.96 -0.58 -4.17
N LEU A 64 7.08 -1.47 -4.62
CA LEU A 64 7.33 -2.91 -4.58
C LEU A 64 8.49 -3.32 -5.51
N ASN A 65 8.57 -2.72 -6.70
CA ASN A 65 9.69 -2.91 -7.62
C ASN A 65 11.01 -2.44 -7.00
N GLU A 66 11.04 -1.28 -6.34
CA GLU A 66 12.25 -0.79 -5.65
C GLU A 66 12.73 -1.74 -4.55
N LYS A 67 11.81 -2.40 -3.84
CA LYS A 67 12.15 -3.36 -2.79
C LYS A 67 12.47 -4.75 -3.32
N SER A 68 12.40 -4.96 -4.64
CA SER A 68 12.47 -6.27 -5.29
C SER A 68 11.56 -7.29 -4.59
N ILE A 69 10.38 -6.84 -4.16
CA ILE A 69 9.36 -7.71 -3.59
C ILE A 69 8.54 -8.21 -4.77
N ASP A 70 8.92 -9.37 -5.29
CA ASP A 70 8.17 -10.05 -6.33
C ASP A 70 6.78 -10.42 -5.79
N HIS A 71 5.79 -9.69 -6.29
CA HIS A 71 4.39 -10.06 -6.20
C HIS A 71 3.94 -10.38 -7.62
N PRO A 72 4.19 -11.61 -8.12
CA PRO A 72 3.81 -12.02 -9.47
C PRO A 72 2.30 -11.90 -9.71
N GLU A 73 1.50 -11.80 -8.65
CA GLU A 73 0.06 -11.53 -8.74
C GLU A 73 -0.30 -10.07 -9.07
N LEU A 74 0.67 -9.13 -9.09
CA LEU A 74 0.49 -7.73 -9.55
C LEU A 74 0.86 -7.51 -11.02
N GLU A 75 1.52 -8.50 -11.63
CA GLU A 75 1.69 -8.66 -13.08
C GLU A 75 0.44 -9.39 -13.62
N GLU A 76 -0.66 -8.66 -13.78
CA GLU A 76 -1.74 -9.14 -14.66
C GLU A 76 -1.62 -8.37 -16.00
N ASP A 77 -1.60 -9.14 -17.09
CA ASP A 77 -1.59 -8.76 -18.52
C ASP A 77 -2.64 -7.70 -18.91
#